data_AF-A0A3D8YJC5-F1
#
_entry.id   AF-A0A3D8YJC5-F1
#
_cell.length_a   1.000
_cell.length_b   1.000
_cell.length_c   1.000
_cell.angle_alpha   90.00
_cell.angle_beta   90.00
_cell.angle_gamma   90.00
#
_symmetry.space_group_name_H-M   'P 1'
#
loop_
_entity.id
_entity.type
_entity.pdbx_description
1 polymer ?
#
loop_
_entity_poly.entity_id
_entity_poly.type
_entity_poly.pdbx_seq_one_letter_code
_entity_poly.pdbx_strand_id
1 'polypeptide(L)'
;MAKERKFDFAPLPLVADVQEDMELDIPSQVVDTAPTKVTFDCDYILMENMKDYGYWEGLTQKDIILESLKLYFQNKEIRPRPDKIRNKTKVGRKPKNAND
;
A
#
# COMPACT_ATOMS: atom_id res chain seq x y z
N MET A 1 -49.00 -8.14 3.35
CA MET A 1 -48.25 -9.41 3.48
C MET A 1 -46.77 -9.12 3.26
N ALA A 2 -45.99 -9.00 4.34
CA ALA A 2 -44.55 -8.79 4.27
C ALA A 2 -43.88 -10.15 3.97
N LYS A 3 -43.20 -10.26 2.83
CA LYS A 3 -42.42 -11.46 2.47
C LYS A 3 -41.06 -11.36 3.16
N GLU A 4 -40.88 -12.10 4.25
CA GLU A 4 -39.57 -12.34 4.85
C GLU A 4 -38.69 -13.11 3.85
N ARG A 5 -37.79 -12.42 3.15
CA ARG A 5 -36.73 -13.06 2.37
C ARG A 5 -35.66 -13.51 3.35
N LYS A 6 -35.68 -14.80 3.71
CA LYS A 6 -34.57 -15.43 4.43
C LYS A 6 -33.35 -15.44 3.50
N PHE A 7 -32.30 -14.75 3.90
CA PHE A 7 -31.02 -14.73 3.22
C PHE A 7 -30.18 -15.86 3.81
N ASP A 8 -29.98 -16.95 3.06
CA ASP A 8 -29.11 -18.05 3.49
C ASP A 8 -27.66 -17.75 3.10
N PHE A 9 -26.80 -17.68 4.11
CA PHE A 9 -25.37 -17.48 3.93
C PHE A 9 -24.72 -18.82 3.59
N ALA A 10 -24.25 -18.99 2.35
CA ALA A 10 -23.44 -20.14 2.00
C ALA A 10 -22.10 -20.06 2.78
N PRO A 11 -21.63 -21.16 3.40
CA PRO A 11 -20.35 -21.16 4.11
C PRO A 11 -19.19 -20.95 3.12
N LEU A 12 -18.23 -20.13 3.53
CA LEU A 12 -17.03 -19.81 2.74
C LEU A 12 -16.19 -21.09 2.50
N PRO A 13 -15.59 -21.26 1.31
CA PRO A 13 -14.69 -22.36 1.06
C PRO A 13 -13.45 -22.24 1.94
N LEU A 14 -13.15 -23.31 2.70
CA LEU A 14 -11.91 -23.44 3.47
C LEU A 14 -10.77 -23.68 2.48
N VAL A 15 -10.04 -22.62 2.15
CA VAL A 15 -8.74 -22.76 1.49
C VAL A 15 -7.76 -23.24 2.55
N ALA A 16 -7.22 -24.44 2.37
CA ALA A 16 -6.21 -25.01 3.24
C ALA A 16 -4.96 -24.12 3.23
N ASP A 17 -4.44 -23.81 4.42
CA ASP A 17 -3.13 -23.18 4.59
C ASP A 17 -2.06 -24.10 3.99
N VAL A 18 -1.37 -23.61 2.95
CA VAL A 18 -0.12 -24.20 2.48
C VAL A 18 1.01 -23.43 3.16
N GLN A 19 1.50 -23.98 4.27
CA GLN A 19 2.86 -23.74 4.75
C GLN A 19 3.82 -24.64 3.98
N GLU A 20 4.87 -24.08 3.41
CA GLU A 20 6.25 -24.45 3.76
C GLU A 20 7.29 -23.59 3.03
N ASP A 21 8.35 -23.34 3.80
CA ASP A 21 9.51 -22.49 3.56
C ASP A 21 10.33 -22.80 2.30
N MET A 22 10.75 -21.76 1.59
CA MET A 22 12.02 -21.75 0.86
C MET A 22 12.68 -20.38 0.98
N GLU A 23 13.73 -20.31 1.82
CA GLU A 23 14.75 -19.27 1.75
C GLU A 23 15.48 -19.39 0.40
N LEU A 24 15.23 -18.45 -0.50
CA LEU A 24 16.09 -18.19 -1.64
C LEU A 24 16.32 -16.67 -1.75
N ASP A 25 17.59 -16.30 -1.62
CA ASP A 25 18.13 -14.97 -1.89
C ASP A 25 17.92 -14.65 -3.38
N ILE A 26 16.85 -13.92 -3.69
CA ILE A 26 16.51 -13.47 -5.05
C ILE A 26 16.53 -11.94 -5.05
N PRO A 27 17.23 -11.28 -6.00
CA PRO A 27 17.35 -9.84 -6.06
C PRO A 27 15.96 -9.22 -6.15
N SER A 28 15.59 -8.48 -5.09
CA SER A 28 14.40 -7.62 -4.94
C SER A 28 13.38 -7.80 -6.07
N GLN A 29 12.70 -8.95 -6.08
CA GLN A 29 11.50 -9.10 -6.89
C GLN A 29 10.59 -7.94 -6.53
N VAL A 30 9.99 -7.32 -7.54
CA VAL A 30 8.94 -6.31 -7.37
C VAL A 30 7.77 -7.07 -6.76
N VAL A 31 7.81 -7.26 -5.45
CA VAL A 31 6.74 -7.92 -4.71
C VAL A 31 5.52 -7.06 -4.99
N ASP A 32 4.53 -7.66 -5.67
CA ASP A 32 3.22 -7.08 -5.95
C ASP A 32 2.49 -6.92 -4.61
N THR A 33 3.01 -5.98 -3.83
CA THR A 33 2.58 -5.66 -2.49
C THR A 33 1.33 -4.84 -2.63
N ALA A 34 0.31 -5.17 -1.83
CA ALA A 34 -0.92 -4.41 -1.80
C ALA A 34 -0.60 -2.89 -1.70
N PRO A 35 -1.30 -2.04 -2.47
CA PRO A 35 -0.97 -0.62 -2.55
C PRO A 35 -1.01 0.01 -1.16
N THR A 36 0.10 0.63 -0.77
CA THR A 36 0.18 1.32 0.52
C THR A 36 -0.53 2.67 0.42
N LYS A 37 -1.62 2.85 1.18
CA LYS A 37 -2.31 4.14 1.28
C LYS A 37 -1.47 5.12 2.09
N VAL A 38 -1.12 6.25 1.49
CA VAL A 38 -0.41 7.35 2.14
C VAL A 38 -1.34 8.57 2.16
N THR A 39 -1.41 9.24 3.32
CA THR A 39 -2.16 10.49 3.51
C THR A 39 -1.21 11.56 3.99
N PHE A 40 -1.29 12.75 3.41
CA PHE A 40 -0.48 13.91 3.77
C PHE A 40 -1.32 15.18 3.60
N ASP A 41 -0.94 16.23 4.31
CA ASP A 41 -1.54 17.55 4.13
C ASP A 41 -0.96 18.19 2.87
N CYS A 42 -1.82 18.70 1.99
CA CYS A 42 -1.45 19.33 0.74
C CYS A 42 -2.01 20.75 0.70
N ASP A 43 -1.21 21.71 0.26
CA ASP A 43 -1.67 23.08 0.08
C ASP A 43 -2.81 23.14 -0.94
N TYR A 44 -3.82 23.97 -0.67
CA TYR A 44 -5.04 24.04 -1.47
C TYR A 44 -4.75 24.45 -2.91
N ILE A 45 -3.88 25.46 -3.10
CA ILE A 45 -3.52 25.96 -4.43
C ILE A 45 -2.82 24.87 -5.25
N LEU A 46 -1.88 24.14 -4.62
CA LEU A 46 -1.18 23.05 -5.27
C LEU A 46 -2.13 21.91 -5.67
N MET A 47 -3.09 21.61 -4.80
CA MET A 47 -4.09 20.58 -5.03
C MET A 47 -5.03 20.91 -6.20
N GLU A 48 -5.49 22.16 -6.31
CA GLU A 48 -6.29 22.62 -7.45
C GLU A 48 -5.48 22.61 -8.75
N ASN A 49 -4.24 23.11 -8.75
CA ASN A 49 -3.36 23.06 -9.93
C ASN A 49 -3.14 21.62 -10.43
N MET A 50 -2.97 20.66 -9.51
CA MET A 50 -2.83 19.25 -9.84
C MET A 50 -4.11 18.67 -10.48
N LYS A 51 -5.29 19.09 -10.02
CA LYS A 51 -6.57 18.67 -10.62
C LYS A 51 -6.73 19.23 -12.03
N ASP A 52 -6.45 20.52 -12.21
CA ASP A 52 -6.58 21.17 -13.51
C ASP A 52 -5.63 20.54 -14.52
N TYR A 53 -4.35 20.36 -14.14
CA TYR A 53 -3.37 19.68 -14.98
C TYR A 53 -3.80 18.24 -15.31
N GLY A 54 -4.25 17.48 -14.31
CA GLY A 54 -4.72 16.11 -14.52
C GLY A 54 -5.93 16.03 -15.45
N TYR A 55 -6.83 17.01 -15.41
CA TYR A 55 -7.99 17.08 -16.31
C TYR A 55 -7.55 17.24 -17.77
N TRP A 56 -6.63 18.16 -18.05
CA TRP A 56 -6.18 18.45 -19.41
C TRP A 56 -5.30 17.35 -20.01
N GLU A 57 -4.42 16.77 -19.19
CA GLU A 57 -3.49 15.72 -19.63
C GLU A 57 -4.10 14.30 -19.56
N GLY A 58 -5.31 14.16 -19.01
CA GLY A 58 -5.94 12.86 -18.80
C GLY A 58 -5.21 11.99 -17.77
N LEU A 59 -4.51 12.61 -16.82
CA LEU A 59 -3.71 11.95 -15.80
C LEU A 59 -4.43 11.93 -14.45
N THR A 60 -4.22 10.85 -13.69
CA THR A 60 -4.72 10.81 -12.31
C THR A 60 -3.78 11.57 -11.38
N GLN A 61 -4.32 12.10 -10.28
CA GLN A 61 -3.51 12.73 -9.22
C GLN A 61 -2.40 11.79 -8.73
N LYS A 62 -2.68 10.49 -8.67
CA LYS A 62 -1.72 9.46 -8.27
C LYS A 62 -0.53 9.41 -9.25
N ASP A 63 -0.79 9.44 -10.55
CA ASP A 63 0.26 9.32 -11.57
C ASP A 63 1.18 10.53 -11.53
N ILE A 64 0.60 11.74 -11.46
CA ILE A 64 1.33 13.01 -11.34
C ILE A 64 2.27 12.98 -10.13
N ILE A 65 1.77 12.54 -8.97
CA ILE A 65 2.57 12.44 -7.74
C ILE A 65 3.70 11.43 -7.90
N LEU A 66 3.40 10.23 -8.42
CA LEU A 66 4.40 9.17 -8.56
C LEU A 66 5.50 9.54 -9.56
N GLU A 67 5.14 10.16 -10.68
CA GLU A 67 6.10 10.65 -11.67
C GLU A 67 6.97 11.76 -11.08
N SER A 68 6.36 12.74 -10.41
CA SER A 68 7.08 13.82 -9.73
C SER A 68 8.07 13.28 -8.70
N LEU A 69 7.69 12.26 -7.91
CA LEU A 69 8.58 11.62 -6.95
C LEU A 69 9.72 10.86 -7.63
N LYS A 70 9.45 10.12 -8.71
CA LYS A 70 10.49 9.42 -9.48
C LYS A 70 11.53 10.41 -10.02
N LEU A 71 11.07 11.51 -10.61
CA LEU A 71 11.94 12.59 -11.12
C LEU A 71 12.75 13.24 -9.99
N TYR A 72 12.12 13.51 -8.84
CA TYR A 72 12.79 14.13 -7.70
C TYR A 72 13.95 13.28 -7.14
N PHE A 73 13.80 11.95 -7.13
CA PHE A 73 14.81 11.03 -6.61
C PHE A 73 15.83 10.56 -7.66
N GLN A 74 15.58 10.76 -8.96
CA GLN A 74 16.40 10.20 -10.05
C GLN A 74 17.91 10.51 -9.92
N ASN A 75 18.24 11.71 -9.45
CA ASN A 75 19.63 12.17 -9.33
C ASN A 75 20.10 12.30 -7.88
N LYS A 76 19.41 11.68 -6.92
CA LYS A 76 19.71 11.80 -5.49
C LYS A 76 20.23 10.49 -4.94
N GLU A 77 21.28 10.56 -4.14
CA GLU A 77 21.77 9.41 -3.38
C GLU A 77 20.81 9.13 -2.21
N ILE A 78 20.09 8.00 -2.28
CA ILE A 78 19.16 7.59 -1.22
C ILE A 78 19.93 6.83 -0.15
N ARG A 79 20.20 7.48 0.98
CA ARG A 79 20.78 6.80 2.14
C ARG A 79 19.73 5.96 2.86
N PRO A 80 20.03 4.70 3.23
CA PRO A 80 19.10 3.89 3.96
C PRO A 80 18.82 4.52 5.33
N ARG A 81 17.57 4.42 5.77
CA ARG A 81 17.21 4.78 7.15
C ARG A 81 17.98 3.84 8.11
N PRO A 82 18.52 4.33 9.23
CA PRO A 82 19.18 3.49 10.23
C PRO A 82 18.30 2.32 10.69
N ASP A 83 18.90 1.16 10.94
CA ASP A 83 18.18 -0.08 11.30
C ASP A 83 17.30 0.07 12.55
N LYS A 84 17.77 0.86 13.52
CA LYS A 84 17.03 1.20 14.75
C LYS A 84 15.67 1.85 14.47
N ILE A 85 15.51 2.52 13.34
CA ILE A 85 14.27 3.20 12.92
C ILE A 85 13.47 2.31 11.97
N ARG A 86 14.15 1.60 11.05
CA ARG A 86 13.50 0.70 10.08
C ARG A 86 12.73 -0.43 10.77
N ASN A 87 13.30 -0.99 11.83
CA ASN A 87 12.74 -2.14 12.55
C ASN A 87 12.03 -1.71 13.85
N LYS A 88 11.81 -0.41 14.08
CA LYS A 88 11.10 0.03 15.28
C LYS A 88 9.68 -0.52 15.23
N THR A 89 9.39 -1.48 16.10
CA THR A 89 8.06 -2.04 16.29
C THR A 89 7.07 -0.91 16.44
N LYS A 90 6.01 -0.90 15.62
CA LYS A 90 4.96 0.12 15.71
C LYS A 90 4.39 0.05 17.13
N VAL A 91 4.75 1.05 17.94
CA VAL A 91 4.29 1.17 19.32
C VAL A 91 2.76 1.13 19.37
N GLY A 92 2.19 0.30 20.23
CA GLY A 92 0.74 0.11 20.36
C GLY A 92 0.12 -0.98 19.47
N ARG A 93 0.88 -1.66 18.60
CA ARG A 93 0.39 -2.88 17.94
C ARG A 93 0.87 -4.11 18.73
N LYS A 94 -0.06 -4.94 19.21
CA LYS A 94 0.30 -6.25 19.78
C LYS A 94 1.13 -7.02 18.74
N PRO A 95 2.28 -7.61 19.13
CA PRO A 95 2.97 -8.52 18.25
C PRO A 95 2.00 -9.65 17.88
N LYS A 96 1.86 -9.93 16.59
CA LYS A 96 1.16 -11.12 16.13
C LYS A 96 2.05 -12.28 16.55
N ASN A 97 1.64 -13.02 17.59
CA ASN A 97 2.36 -14.23 18.01
C ASN A 97 2.52 -15.13 16.79
N ALA A 98 3.75 -15.41 16.41
CA ALA A 98 4.12 -16.33 15.34
C ALA A 98 4.32 -17.75 15.91
N ASN A 99 3.36 -18.20 16.73
CA ASN A 99 3.33 -19.56 17.27
C ASN A 99 1.87 -19.90 17.60
N ASP A 100 1.18 -20.44 16.61
CA ASP A 100 0.12 -21.45 16.77
C ASP A 100 0.24 -22.37 15.54
#